data_AF-A0A921CJA1-F1
#
_entry.id   AF-A0A921CJA1-F1
#
_cell.length_a   1.000
_cell.length_b   1.000
_cell.length_c   1.000
_cell.angle_alpha   90.00
_cell.angle_beta   90.00
_cell.angle_gamma   90.00
#
_symmetry.space_group_name_H-M   'P 1'
#
loop_
_entity.id
_entity.type
_entity.pdbx_description
1 polymer ?
#
loop_
_entity_poly.entity_id
_entity_poly.type
_entity_poly.pdbx_seq_one_letter_code
_entity_poly.pdbx_strand_id
1 'polypeptide(L)'
;MERVTETKIGENTRTLPSNTRPTLVVGLGGTGHRIVLHLKGHLVRAYGAVPEDRIRLLVFDTADETLSITVQGKPLSLETDRELFNIGHTPVPNIIRNLEHQPAIAARLPAIQAIPAVALRGGARQIRPLGLLALLWRFEEVEERIGDAIWELAGKESLGQREGFTQGVNVFICNSLVGGTGAGMFLDVAYLVRALFAELGSMG
;
A
#
# COMPACT_ATOMS: atom_id res chain seq x y z
N MET A 1 -45.13 -35.45 5.36
CA MET A 1 -44.57 -34.25 6.02
C MET A 1 -43.18 -34.61 6.50
N GLU A 2 -42.21 -34.51 5.61
CA GLU A 2 -40.82 -34.87 5.87
C GLU A 2 -40.08 -33.56 6.19
N ARG A 3 -39.58 -33.45 7.42
CA ARG A 3 -38.84 -32.26 7.87
C ARG A 3 -37.48 -32.27 7.17
N VAL A 4 -37.29 -31.34 6.23
CA VAL A 4 -35.99 -30.99 5.68
C VAL A 4 -35.13 -30.49 6.84
N THR A 5 -34.13 -31.26 7.21
CA THR A 5 -33.09 -30.88 8.17
C THR A 5 -32.24 -29.76 7.56
N GLU A 6 -32.33 -28.57 8.17
CA GLU A 6 -31.44 -27.45 7.92
C GLU A 6 -29.99 -27.91 8.12
N THR A 7 -29.25 -27.99 7.03
CA THR A 7 -27.80 -28.18 7.09
C THR A 7 -27.20 -26.86 7.56
N LYS A 8 -26.75 -26.81 8.82
CA LYS A 8 -25.82 -25.80 9.31
C LYS A 8 -24.55 -25.83 8.44
N ILE A 9 -24.47 -25.02 7.39
CA ILE A 9 -23.80 -23.71 7.46
C ILE A 9 -22.50 -23.62 8.27
N GLY A 10 -21.74 -24.70 8.47
CA GLY A 10 -20.46 -24.62 9.19
C GLY A 10 -19.47 -23.75 8.42
N GLU A 11 -19.10 -22.61 8.99
CA GLU A 11 -18.05 -21.71 8.47
C GLU A 11 -16.72 -22.45 8.41
N ASN A 12 -16.43 -23.02 7.25
CA ASN A 12 -15.17 -23.70 6.97
C ASN A 12 -14.12 -22.64 6.59
N THR A 13 -13.74 -21.81 7.56
CA THR A 13 -12.69 -20.80 7.39
C THR A 13 -11.38 -21.52 7.11
N ARG A 14 -10.79 -21.29 5.92
CA ARG A 14 -9.52 -21.92 5.58
C ARG A 14 -8.44 -21.37 6.50
N THR A 15 -7.38 -22.14 6.72
CA THR A 15 -6.13 -21.62 7.28
C THR A 15 -5.17 -21.28 6.14
N LEU A 16 -4.31 -20.29 6.36
CA LEU A 16 -3.27 -19.95 5.39
C LEU A 16 -2.30 -21.13 5.25
N PRO A 17 -1.89 -21.54 4.03
CA PRO A 17 -0.93 -22.62 3.85
C PRO A 17 0.35 -22.35 4.65
N SER A 18 0.87 -23.38 5.33
CA SER A 18 2.05 -23.28 6.20
C SER A 18 3.33 -22.86 5.48
N ASN A 19 3.34 -22.97 4.14
CA ASN A 19 4.42 -22.56 3.25
C ASN A 19 4.23 -21.16 2.65
N THR A 20 3.27 -20.38 3.13
CA THR A 20 3.05 -19.02 2.63
C THR A 20 4.17 -18.12 3.09
N ARG A 21 4.92 -17.57 2.14
CA ARG A 21 5.96 -16.57 2.41
C ARG A 21 5.33 -15.29 2.95
N PRO A 22 5.99 -14.60 3.90
CA PRO A 22 5.62 -13.24 4.26
C PRO A 22 5.48 -12.37 3.00
N THR A 23 4.42 -11.58 2.91
CA THR A 23 4.05 -10.84 1.71
C THR A 23 3.62 -9.43 2.07
N LEU A 24 4.26 -8.44 1.47
CA LEU A 24 3.85 -7.04 1.49
C LEU A 24 3.17 -6.68 0.17
N VAL A 25 1.97 -6.11 0.23
CA VAL A 25 1.26 -5.59 -0.93
C VAL A 25 1.12 -4.08 -0.79
N VAL A 26 1.67 -3.33 -1.75
CA VAL A 26 1.66 -1.87 -1.78
C VAL A 26 0.83 -1.38 -2.96
N GLY A 27 -0.33 -0.79 -2.68
CA GLY A 27 -1.17 -0.13 -3.68
C GLY A 27 -0.79 1.35 -3.85
N LEU A 28 -0.66 1.82 -5.09
CA LEU A 28 -0.35 3.21 -5.40
C LEU A 28 -1.45 3.87 -6.25
N GLY A 29 -2.03 4.95 -5.73
CA GLY A 29 -3.15 5.67 -6.31
C GLY A 29 -4.46 4.85 -6.37
N GLY A 30 -5.50 5.44 -6.95
CA GLY A 30 -6.84 4.82 -6.97
C GLY A 30 -6.93 3.41 -7.57
N THR A 31 -6.14 3.09 -8.60
CA THR A 31 -6.09 1.70 -9.12
C THR A 31 -5.47 0.75 -8.11
N GLY A 32 -4.37 1.15 -7.47
CA GLY A 32 -3.73 0.37 -6.40
C GLY A 32 -4.68 0.17 -5.21
N HIS A 33 -5.37 1.23 -4.78
CA HIS A 33 -6.39 1.17 -3.75
C HIS A 33 -7.47 0.12 -4.09
N ARG A 34 -8.03 0.17 -5.30
CA ARG A 34 -9.04 -0.80 -5.75
C ARG A 34 -8.52 -2.23 -5.74
N ILE A 35 -7.30 -2.47 -6.25
CA ILE A 35 -6.70 -3.81 -6.27
C ILE A 35 -6.56 -4.35 -4.83
N VAL A 36 -5.97 -3.56 -3.94
CA VAL A 36 -5.73 -3.96 -2.55
C VAL A 36 -7.04 -4.17 -1.78
N LEU A 37 -8.06 -3.32 -1.99
CA LEU A 37 -9.38 -3.49 -1.40
C LEU A 37 -10.04 -4.81 -1.84
N HIS A 38 -9.96 -5.16 -3.12
CA HIS A 38 -10.49 -6.43 -3.60
C HIS A 38 -9.70 -7.61 -3.05
N LEU A 39 -8.37 -7.50 -2.97
CA LEU A 39 -7.53 -8.51 -2.32
C LEU A 39 -7.91 -8.71 -0.85
N LYS A 40 -8.07 -7.64 -0.07
CA LYS A 40 -8.58 -7.70 1.31
C LYS A 40 -9.90 -8.46 1.36
N GLY A 41 -10.82 -8.17 0.45
CA GLY A 41 -12.10 -8.89 0.36
C GLY A 41 -11.95 -10.37 0.04
N HIS A 42 -10.99 -10.76 -0.82
CA HIS A 42 -10.69 -12.17 -1.08
C HIS A 42 -10.09 -12.87 0.14
N LEU A 43 -9.18 -12.21 0.87
CA LEU A 43 -8.59 -12.73 2.10
C LEU A 43 -9.65 -12.92 3.18
N VAL A 44 -10.50 -11.91 3.43
CA VAL A 44 -11.61 -11.99 4.40
C VAL A 44 -12.59 -13.10 4.03
N ARG A 45 -12.94 -13.27 2.74
CA ARG A 45 -13.82 -14.37 2.29
C ARG A 45 -13.21 -15.75 2.54
N ALA A 46 -11.90 -15.89 2.42
CA ALA A 46 -11.22 -17.18 2.53
C ALA A 46 -10.85 -17.54 3.98
N TYR A 47 -10.44 -16.54 4.77
CA TYR A 47 -9.78 -16.70 6.07
C TYR A 47 -10.50 -15.98 7.22
N GLY A 48 -11.64 -15.31 6.96
CA GLY A 48 -12.40 -14.55 7.96
C GLY A 48 -11.79 -13.18 8.29
N ALA A 49 -10.47 -13.04 8.18
CA ALA A 49 -9.72 -11.80 8.32
C ALA A 49 -8.51 -11.80 7.38
N VAL A 50 -7.76 -10.69 7.35
CA VAL A 50 -6.42 -10.67 6.74
C VAL A 50 -5.47 -11.44 7.66
N PRO A 51 -4.70 -12.44 7.18
CA PRO A 51 -3.66 -13.10 7.97
C PRO A 51 -2.45 -12.17 8.17
N GLU A 52 -2.55 -11.22 9.10
CA GLU A 52 -1.55 -10.15 9.31
C GLU A 52 -0.19 -10.63 9.84
N ASP A 53 -0.12 -11.88 10.30
CA ASP A 53 1.14 -12.55 10.62
C ASP A 53 1.97 -12.83 9.35
N ARG A 54 1.35 -12.85 8.17
CA ARG A 54 1.99 -13.19 6.89
C ARG A 54 1.73 -12.20 5.77
N ILE A 55 0.68 -11.40 5.82
CA ILE A 55 0.28 -10.50 4.74
C ILE A 55 0.06 -9.09 5.30
N ARG A 56 0.81 -8.12 4.80
CA ARG A 56 0.58 -6.69 5.07
C ARG A 56 0.08 -5.99 3.82
N LEU A 57 -0.91 -5.13 4.00
CA LEU A 57 -1.54 -4.34 2.96
C LEU A 57 -1.29 -2.86 3.27
N LEU A 58 -0.69 -2.13 2.33
CA LEU A 58 -0.50 -0.68 2.40
C LEU A 58 -1.00 -0.04 1.11
N VAL A 59 -1.63 1.12 1.20
CA VAL A 59 -2.09 1.91 0.07
C VAL A 59 -1.73 3.37 0.29
N PHE A 60 -1.09 3.97 -0.69
CA PHE A 60 -0.81 5.39 -0.73
C PHE A 60 -1.61 6.03 -1.87
N ASP A 61 -2.51 6.93 -1.54
CA ASP A 61 -3.30 7.66 -2.52
C ASP A 61 -3.35 9.16 -2.21
N THR A 62 -3.57 9.94 -3.25
CA THR A 62 -3.77 11.39 -3.15
C THR A 62 -5.24 11.76 -3.09
N ALA A 63 -6.14 10.90 -3.57
CA ALA A 63 -7.57 11.19 -3.57
C ALA A 63 -8.20 10.91 -2.20
N ASP A 64 -9.04 11.82 -1.73
CA ASP A 64 -9.94 11.62 -0.58
C ASP A 64 -11.16 10.78 -1.03
N GLU A 65 -10.91 9.56 -1.51
CA GLU A 65 -11.94 8.65 -2.00
C GLU A 65 -12.21 7.53 -0.98
N THR A 66 -13.44 7.48 -0.47
CA THR A 66 -13.90 6.37 0.36
C THR A 66 -14.38 5.23 -0.52
N LEU A 67 -13.56 4.19 -0.65
CA LEU A 67 -13.92 2.97 -1.37
C LEU A 67 -14.40 1.88 -0.41
N SER A 68 -15.47 1.20 -0.79
CA SER A 68 -15.95 0.01 -0.09
C SER A 68 -16.45 -1.03 -1.08
N ILE A 69 -16.35 -2.30 -0.67
CA ILE A 69 -16.93 -3.45 -1.37
C ILE A 69 -17.80 -4.24 -0.39
N THR A 70 -18.74 -5.04 -0.88
CA THR A 70 -19.54 -5.93 -0.04
C THR A 70 -18.87 -7.30 0.10
N VAL A 71 -18.67 -7.74 1.34
CA VAL A 71 -18.19 -9.08 1.67
C VAL A 71 -19.13 -9.69 2.71
N GLN A 72 -19.72 -10.85 2.38
CA GLN A 72 -20.66 -11.55 3.28
C GLN A 72 -21.79 -10.64 3.80
N GLY A 73 -22.34 -9.78 2.93
CA GLY A 73 -23.42 -8.85 3.27
C GLY A 73 -23.02 -7.63 4.10
N LYS A 74 -21.73 -7.46 4.42
CA LYS A 74 -21.21 -6.30 5.17
C LYS A 74 -20.30 -5.42 4.29
N PRO A 75 -20.31 -4.09 4.48
CA PRO A 75 -19.34 -3.22 3.83
C PRO A 75 -17.94 -3.49 4.38
N LEU A 76 -16.96 -3.56 3.49
CA LEU A 76 -15.54 -3.69 3.78
C LEU A 76 -14.80 -2.55 3.09
N SER A 77 -13.95 -1.86 3.84
CA SER A 77 -13.03 -0.84 3.36
C SER A 77 -11.60 -1.15 3.82
N LEU A 78 -10.64 -0.39 3.32
CA LEU A 78 -9.32 -0.32 3.94
C LEU A 78 -9.41 0.54 5.20
N GLU A 79 -8.63 0.18 6.22
CA GLU A 79 -8.51 0.92 7.47
C GLU A 79 -7.56 2.12 7.28
N THR A 80 -8.06 3.33 7.54
CA THR A 80 -7.24 4.55 7.53
C THR A 80 -6.13 4.45 8.58
N ASP A 81 -4.95 4.99 8.26
CA ASP A 81 -3.75 5.02 9.12
C ASP A 81 -3.14 3.64 9.45
N ARG A 82 -3.69 2.57 8.85
CA ARG A 82 -3.18 1.19 8.98
C ARG A 82 -2.94 0.53 7.63
N GLU A 83 -3.90 0.65 6.72
CA GLU A 83 -3.86 0.09 5.37
C GLU A 83 -3.96 1.17 4.30
N LEU A 84 -4.64 2.28 4.57
CA LEU A 84 -4.81 3.41 3.64
C LEU A 84 -4.21 4.69 4.22
N PHE A 85 -3.28 5.27 3.47
CA PHE A 85 -2.56 6.50 3.81
C PHE A 85 -2.82 7.55 2.73
N ASN A 86 -3.37 8.70 3.15
CA ASN A 86 -3.64 9.80 2.25
C ASN A 86 -2.44 10.76 2.20
N ILE A 87 -1.75 10.76 1.06
CA ILE A 87 -0.63 11.66 0.78
C ILE A 87 -1.06 12.88 -0.07
N GLY A 88 -2.37 13.07 -0.25
CA GLY A 88 -2.99 14.14 -1.02
C GLY A 88 -3.09 15.49 -0.29
N HIS A 89 -2.91 15.51 1.02
CA HIS A 89 -2.76 16.73 1.81
C HIS A 89 -1.40 17.41 1.59
N THR A 90 -1.01 17.59 0.33
CA THR A 90 0.25 18.16 -0.12
C THR A 90 0.02 19.60 -0.59
N PRO A 91 0.64 20.62 0.04
CA PRO A 91 0.35 22.03 -0.22
C PRO A 91 1.13 22.53 -1.45
N VAL A 92 0.76 22.02 -2.64
CA VAL A 92 1.45 22.30 -3.93
C VAL A 92 1.77 23.79 -4.14
N PRO A 93 0.83 24.75 -3.95
CA PRO A 93 1.15 26.16 -4.14
C PRO A 93 2.25 26.67 -3.20
N ASN A 94 2.27 26.20 -1.96
CA ASN A 94 3.26 26.61 -0.97
C ASN A 94 4.63 26.00 -1.28
N ILE A 95 4.67 24.75 -1.76
CA ILE A 95 5.93 24.12 -2.17
C ILE A 95 6.55 24.86 -3.35
N ILE A 96 5.75 25.21 -4.36
CA ILE A 96 6.24 25.97 -5.52
C ILE A 96 6.77 27.35 -5.11
N ARG A 97 6.11 28.03 -4.18
CA ARG A 97 6.50 29.38 -3.71
C ARG A 97 7.77 29.38 -2.86
N ASN A 98 8.10 28.28 -2.19
CA ASN A 98 9.22 28.18 -1.25
C ASN A 98 10.20 27.07 -1.70
N LEU A 99 10.36 26.89 -3.01
CA LEU A 99 11.13 25.78 -3.58
C LEU A 99 12.61 25.84 -3.19
N GLU A 100 13.14 27.03 -2.93
CA GLU A 100 14.50 27.28 -2.43
C GLU A 100 14.77 26.58 -1.09
N HIS A 101 13.73 26.35 -0.28
CA HIS A 101 13.81 25.61 0.97
C HIS A 101 13.59 24.10 0.79
N GLN A 102 13.40 23.64 -0.46
CA GLN A 102 13.05 22.26 -0.79
C GLN A 102 14.01 21.69 -1.85
N PRO A 103 15.33 21.62 -1.56
CA PRO A 103 16.35 21.24 -2.56
C PRO A 103 16.15 19.83 -3.11
N ALA A 104 15.68 18.87 -2.30
CA ALA A 104 15.38 17.52 -2.74
C ALA A 104 14.24 17.49 -3.78
N ILE A 105 13.18 18.28 -3.54
CA ILE A 105 12.06 18.42 -4.48
C ILE A 105 12.53 19.12 -5.76
N ALA A 106 13.28 20.21 -5.64
CA ALA A 106 13.80 20.97 -6.78
C ALA A 106 14.68 20.10 -7.69
N ALA A 107 15.52 19.25 -7.12
CA ALA A 107 16.40 18.34 -7.86
C ALA A 107 15.62 17.26 -8.64
N ARG A 108 14.52 16.75 -8.06
CA ARG A 108 13.70 15.70 -8.69
C ARG A 108 12.64 16.24 -9.65
N LEU A 109 12.20 17.48 -9.46
CA LEU A 109 11.19 18.17 -10.27
C LEU A 109 11.73 19.52 -10.77
N PRO A 110 12.69 19.54 -11.69
CA PRO A 110 13.31 20.78 -12.18
C PRO A 110 12.34 21.72 -12.91
N ALA A 111 11.21 21.20 -13.39
CA ALA A 111 10.15 21.96 -14.06
C ALA A 111 8.89 22.11 -13.17
N ILE A 112 9.03 22.10 -11.85
CA ILE A 112 7.89 22.16 -10.92
C ILE A 112 7.02 23.41 -11.12
N GLN A 113 7.59 24.52 -11.62
CA GLN A 113 6.84 25.74 -11.90
C GLN A 113 5.83 25.58 -13.05
N ALA A 114 6.00 24.56 -13.92
CA ALA A 114 5.05 24.24 -14.98
C ALA A 114 3.89 23.36 -14.50
N ILE A 115 3.93 22.87 -13.27
CA ILE A 115 2.88 22.03 -12.70
C ILE A 115 1.73 22.92 -12.19
N PRO A 116 0.46 22.57 -12.46
CA PRO A 116 -0.68 23.29 -11.89
C PRO A 116 -0.63 23.32 -10.36
N ALA A 117 -0.72 24.52 -9.79
CA ALA A 117 -0.79 24.74 -8.35
C ALA A 117 -2.19 24.40 -7.81
N VAL A 118 -2.52 23.11 -7.79
CA VAL A 118 -3.83 22.60 -7.38
C VAL A 118 -3.78 21.78 -6.11
N ALA A 119 -4.90 21.73 -5.40
CA ALA A 119 -5.08 20.78 -4.30
C ALA A 119 -5.12 19.35 -4.84
N LEU A 120 -4.43 18.43 -4.17
CA LEU A 120 -4.35 17.03 -4.58
C LEU A 120 -5.48 16.15 -4.03
N ARG A 121 -6.41 16.69 -3.24
CA ARG A 121 -7.56 15.98 -2.65
C ARG A 121 -8.44 15.26 -3.68
N GLY A 122 -8.51 15.76 -4.92
CA GLY A 122 -9.19 15.11 -6.05
C GLY A 122 -8.31 14.13 -6.84
N GLY A 123 -7.16 13.73 -6.29
CA GLY A 123 -6.12 13.00 -6.98
C GLY A 123 -5.19 13.87 -7.83
N ALA A 124 -4.17 13.25 -8.42
CA ALA A 124 -3.17 13.92 -9.25
C ALA A 124 -3.66 14.29 -10.68
N ARG A 125 -4.94 14.08 -11.02
CA ARG A 125 -5.57 14.44 -12.31
C ARG A 125 -4.72 14.10 -13.56
N GLN A 126 -4.14 12.89 -13.57
CA GLN A 126 -3.26 12.38 -14.64
C GLN A 126 -1.93 13.14 -14.85
N ILE A 127 -1.59 14.09 -13.99
CA ILE A 127 -0.33 14.83 -14.01
C ILE A 127 0.67 14.09 -13.12
N ARG A 128 1.51 13.26 -13.72
CA ARG A 128 2.51 12.41 -13.00
C ARG A 128 3.43 13.19 -12.07
N PRO A 129 3.92 14.38 -12.43
CA PRO A 129 4.72 15.19 -11.50
C PRO A 129 4.02 15.50 -10.18
N LEU A 130 2.69 15.60 -10.15
CA LEU A 130 1.94 15.78 -8.90
C LEU A 130 1.95 14.52 -8.02
N GLY A 131 1.91 13.33 -8.62
CA GLY A 131 2.06 12.07 -7.90
C GLY A 131 3.44 11.92 -7.26
N LEU A 132 4.50 12.30 -8.00
CA LEU A 132 5.86 12.33 -7.46
C LEU A 132 6.00 13.40 -6.38
N LEU A 133 5.45 14.61 -6.57
CA LEU A 133 5.49 15.67 -5.57
C LEU A 133 4.83 15.25 -4.24
N ALA A 134 3.70 14.55 -4.32
CA ALA A 134 3.03 14.01 -3.13
C ALA A 134 3.91 13.02 -2.37
N LEU A 135 4.59 12.10 -3.09
CA LEU A 135 5.55 11.18 -2.48
C LEU A 135 6.71 11.94 -1.84
N LEU A 136 7.36 12.85 -2.56
CA LEU A 136 8.52 13.58 -2.04
C LEU A 136 8.18 14.43 -0.82
N TRP A 137 6.98 15.02 -0.79
CA TRP A 137 6.51 15.81 0.35
C TRP A 137 6.18 14.95 1.58
N ARG A 138 5.76 13.70 1.36
CA ARG A 138 5.39 12.72 2.41
C ARG A 138 6.40 11.58 2.52
N PHE A 139 7.65 11.82 2.11
CA PHE A 139 8.62 10.74 1.93
C PHE A 139 8.90 10.00 3.24
N GLU A 140 9.17 10.75 4.31
CA GLU A 140 9.44 10.19 5.65
C GLU A 140 8.28 9.29 6.12
N GLU A 141 7.04 9.74 5.95
CA GLU A 141 5.86 8.95 6.30
C GLU A 141 5.76 7.67 5.45
N VAL A 142 5.95 7.77 4.13
CA VAL A 142 5.88 6.60 3.24
C VAL A 142 6.99 5.60 3.53
N GLU A 143 8.20 6.08 3.79
CA GLU A 143 9.37 5.29 4.17
C GLU A 143 9.13 4.54 5.48
N GLU A 144 8.70 5.25 6.52
CA GLU A 144 8.38 4.66 7.84
C GLU A 144 7.33 3.55 7.71
N ARG A 145 6.20 3.82 7.03
CA ARG A 145 5.12 2.81 6.89
C ARG A 145 5.54 1.57 6.12
N ILE A 146 6.36 1.72 5.07
CA ILE A 146 6.88 0.57 4.32
C ILE A 146 7.93 -0.17 5.15
N GLY A 147 8.83 0.56 5.83
CA GLY A 147 9.87 0.00 6.70
C GLY A 147 9.28 -0.84 7.83
N ASP A 148 8.29 -0.30 8.55
CA ASP A 148 7.59 -1.00 9.64
C ASP A 148 6.94 -2.30 9.15
N ALA A 149 6.26 -2.25 8.00
CA ALA A 149 5.62 -3.43 7.43
C ALA A 149 6.64 -4.51 7.00
N ILE A 150 7.80 -4.11 6.46
CA ILE A 150 8.90 -5.01 6.15
C ILE A 150 9.46 -5.63 7.43
N TRP A 151 9.72 -4.81 8.45
CA TRP A 151 10.29 -5.27 9.72
C TRP A 151 9.37 -6.24 10.46
N GLU A 152 8.07 -5.95 10.50
CA GLU A 152 7.08 -6.85 11.08
C GLU A 152 6.98 -8.19 10.34
N LEU A 153 7.11 -8.19 9.01
CA LEU A 153 7.09 -9.42 8.21
C LEU A 153 8.38 -10.23 8.37
N ALA A 154 9.53 -9.56 8.44
CA ALA A 154 10.84 -10.20 8.59
C ALA A 154 11.08 -10.72 10.02
N GLY A 155 10.75 -9.94 11.05
CA GLY A 155 10.94 -10.30 12.45
C GLY A 155 10.11 -11.51 12.90
N LYS A 156 9.02 -11.82 12.18
CA LYS A 156 8.20 -13.02 12.40
C LYS A 156 8.81 -14.30 11.84
N GLU A 157 9.79 -14.24 10.93
CA GLU A 157 10.53 -15.43 10.47
C GLU A 157 11.63 -15.86 11.45
N SER A 158 12.18 -14.93 12.24
CA SER A 158 13.25 -15.18 13.21
C SER A 158 12.87 -16.15 14.35
N LEU A 159 11.58 -16.51 14.48
CA LEU A 159 11.06 -17.44 15.50
C LEU A 159 10.91 -18.89 15.01
N GLY A 160 11.27 -19.19 13.77
CA GLY A 160 11.21 -20.55 13.27
C GLY A 160 12.23 -20.82 12.19
N GLN A 161 13.42 -21.29 12.58
CA GLN A 161 14.28 -22.10 11.71
C GLN A 161 13.48 -23.34 11.26
N ARG A 162 12.65 -23.18 10.23
CA ARG A 162 12.03 -24.29 9.52
C ARG A 162 12.90 -24.55 8.30
N GLU A 163 13.75 -25.57 8.42
CA GLU A 163 14.56 -26.09 7.32
C GLU A 163 13.69 -26.31 6.07
N GLY A 164 14.12 -25.76 4.93
CA GLY A 164 13.44 -25.94 3.63
C GLY A 164 12.56 -24.78 3.15
N PHE A 165 12.35 -23.73 3.96
CA PHE A 165 11.65 -22.53 3.49
C PHE A 165 12.62 -21.48 2.96
N THR A 166 12.33 -21.03 1.74
CA THR A 166 12.98 -19.89 1.11
C THR A 166 12.80 -18.64 1.97
N GLN A 167 13.91 -18.15 2.49
CA GLN A 167 14.01 -16.93 3.28
C GLN A 167 13.52 -15.74 2.46
N GLY A 168 12.73 -14.84 3.07
CA GLY A 168 12.47 -13.52 2.53
C GLY A 168 10.99 -13.16 2.31
N VAL A 169 10.78 -11.88 2.04
CA VAL A 169 9.46 -11.25 1.91
C VAL A 169 9.13 -11.04 0.43
N ASN A 170 7.97 -11.51 -0.03
CA ASN A 170 7.45 -11.16 -1.35
C ASN A 170 6.91 -9.71 -1.30
N VAL A 171 7.21 -8.89 -2.30
CA VAL A 171 6.59 -7.57 -2.45
C VAL A 171 5.84 -7.45 -3.75
N PHE A 172 4.58 -7.05 -3.67
CA PHE A 172 3.74 -6.72 -4.81
C PHE A 172 3.44 -5.23 -4.81
N ILE A 173 3.86 -4.50 -5.84
CA ILE A 173 3.49 -3.10 -6.04
C ILE A 173 2.39 -3.04 -7.10
N CYS A 174 1.20 -2.59 -6.70
CA CYS A 174 0.00 -2.58 -7.52
C CYS A 174 -0.39 -1.14 -7.88
N ASN A 175 -0.40 -0.80 -9.16
CA ASN A 175 -0.80 0.54 -9.62
C ASN A 175 -1.32 0.53 -11.06
N SER A 176 -1.61 1.72 -11.59
CA SER A 176 -1.81 1.96 -13.03
C SER A 176 -0.67 2.81 -13.58
N LEU A 177 -0.14 2.43 -14.74
CA LEU A 177 0.90 3.17 -15.47
C LEU A 177 0.36 4.44 -16.17
N VAL A 178 -0.96 4.54 -16.34
CA VAL A 178 -1.60 5.69 -17.01
C VAL A 178 -2.09 6.78 -16.04
N GLY A 179 -2.10 6.50 -14.74
CA GLY A 179 -2.56 7.43 -13.71
C GLY A 179 -1.57 8.57 -13.41
N GLY A 180 -2.02 9.58 -12.65
CA GLY A 180 -1.13 10.65 -12.16
C GLY A 180 -0.39 10.24 -10.88
N THR A 181 -1.12 9.70 -9.92
CA THR A 181 -0.60 9.33 -8.59
C THR A 181 0.31 8.11 -8.69
N GLY A 182 -0.28 6.94 -8.96
CA GLY A 182 0.44 5.67 -8.98
C GLY A 182 1.61 5.64 -9.95
N ALA A 183 1.45 6.17 -11.17
CA ALA A 183 2.54 6.19 -12.15
C ALA A 183 3.63 7.22 -11.81
N GLY A 184 3.28 8.33 -11.15
CA GLY A 184 4.24 9.35 -10.73
C GLY A 184 5.18 8.89 -9.62
N MET A 185 4.71 8.00 -8.73
CA MET A 185 5.48 7.52 -7.57
C MET A 185 6.05 6.10 -7.74
N PHE A 186 5.62 5.36 -8.76
CA PHE A 186 5.91 3.92 -8.90
C PHE A 186 7.38 3.54 -8.77
N LEU A 187 8.24 4.21 -9.53
CA LEU A 187 9.66 3.84 -9.62
C LEU A 187 10.40 4.23 -8.35
N ASP A 188 10.07 5.39 -7.77
CA ASP A 188 10.64 5.84 -6.49
C ASP A 188 10.23 4.92 -5.34
N VAL A 189 8.96 4.46 -5.28
CA VAL A 189 8.52 3.47 -4.29
C VAL A 189 9.22 2.12 -4.49
N ALA A 190 9.36 1.65 -5.74
CA ALA A 190 10.10 0.42 -6.02
C ALA A 190 11.58 0.51 -5.61
N TYR A 191 12.20 1.68 -5.82
CA TYR A 191 13.56 1.95 -5.39
C TYR A 191 13.67 1.98 -3.86
N LEU A 192 12.75 2.66 -3.18
CA LEU A 192 12.66 2.74 -1.72
C LEU A 192 12.53 1.35 -1.09
N VAL A 193 11.59 0.53 -1.57
CA VAL A 193 11.43 -0.87 -1.11
C VAL A 193 12.77 -1.62 -1.23
N ARG A 194 13.45 -1.51 -2.37
CA ARG A 194 14.75 -2.17 -2.57
C ARG A 194 15.82 -1.65 -1.60
N ALA A 195 15.85 -0.35 -1.33
CA ALA A 195 16.79 0.25 -0.39
C ALA A 195 16.56 -0.25 1.04
N LEU A 196 15.30 -0.31 1.49
CA LEU A 196 14.93 -0.81 2.81
C LEU A 196 15.32 -2.28 3.03
N PHE A 197 15.17 -3.14 2.01
CA PHE A 197 15.67 -4.51 2.09
C PHE A 197 17.20 -4.60 2.10
N ALA A 198 17.90 -3.74 1.36
CA ALA A 198 19.36 -3.69 1.38
C ALA A 198 19.89 -3.25 2.75
N GLU A 199 19.22 -2.29 3.38
CA GLU A 199 19.53 -1.86 4.75
C GLU A 199 19.28 -3.00 5.75
N LEU A 200 18.12 -3.65 5.70
CA LEU A 200 17.80 -4.81 6.56
C LEU A 200 18.84 -5.94 6.42
N GLY A 201 19.26 -6.26 5.20
CA GLY A 201 20.28 -7.28 4.93
C GLY A 201 21.69 -6.89 5.36
N SER A 202 21.96 -5.60 5.60
CA SER A 202 23.24 -5.12 6.15
C SER A 202 23.29 -5.12 7.68
N MET A 203 22.13 -5.20 8.33
CA MET A 203 22.01 -5.25 9.79
C MET A 203 22.04 -6.68 10.37
N GLY A 204 21.91 -7.71 9.54
CA GLY A 204 21.98 -9.13 9.93
C GLY A 204 23.31 -9.78 9.59
#